data_AF-A0A5K1BZN5-F1
#
_entry.id   AF-A0A5K1BZN5-F1
#
_cell.length_a   1.000
_cell.length_b   1.000
_cell.length_c   1.000
_cell.angle_alpha   90.00
_cell.angle_beta   90.00
_cell.angle_gamma   90.00
#
_symmetry.space_group_name_H-M   'P 1'
#
loop_
_entity.id
_entity.type
_entity.pdbx_description
1 polymer ?
#
loop_
_entity_poly.entity_id
_entity_poly.type
_entity_poly.pdbx_seq_one_letter_code
_entity_poly.pdbx_strand_id
1 'polypeptide(L)' 'LVRFYSRIGFKSVYDVTGSSMGDVTHMLVWGGRGTRMDADIEELMIKWGAKFKNST' A
#
# COMPACT_ATOMS: atom_id res chain seq x y z
N LEU A 1 -4.78 -10.17 -4.03
CA LEU A 1 -4.75 -9.02 -3.09
C LEU A 1 -4.16 -7.76 -3.73
N VAL A 2 -2.95 -7.83 -4.31
CA VAL A 2 -2.28 -6.68 -4.97
C VAL A 2 -3.18 -5.95 -5.96
N ARG A 3 -3.78 -6.67 -6.92
CA ARG A 3 -4.69 -6.09 -7.92
C ARG A 3 -5.87 -5.31 -7.33
N PHE A 4 -6.37 -5.73 -6.17
CA PHE A 4 -7.49 -5.09 -5.50
C PHE A 4 -7.06 -3.74 -4.89
N TYR A 5 -5.96 -3.73 -4.13
CA TYR A 5 -5.44 -2.51 -3.52
C TYR A 5 -4.86 -1.53 -4.56
N SER A 6 -4.32 -2.02 -5.68
CA SER A 6 -3.95 -1.17 -6.81
C SER A 6 -5.14 -0.41 -7.40
N ARG A 7 -6.31 -1.04 -7.47
CA ARG A 7 -7.52 -0.36 -7.94
C ARG A 7 -7.98 0.75 -6.99
N ILE A 8 -7.78 0.55 -5.69
CA ILE A 8 -8.08 1.55 -4.66
C ILE A 8 -7.12 2.74 -4.78
N GLY A 9 -5.84 2.50 -5.02
CA GLY A 9 -4.81 3.54 -5.20
C GLY A 9 -3.44 3.20 -4.64
N PHE A 10 -3.29 2.02 -4.04
CA PHE A 10 -2.02 1.57 -3.47
C PHE A 10 -1.05 1.11 -4.56
N LYS A 11 0.22 1.48 -4.40
CA LYS A 11 1.33 1.15 -5.31
C LYS A 11 2.21 0.09 -4.66
N SER A 12 2.69 -0.87 -5.43
CA SER A 12 3.66 -1.86 -4.95
C SER A 12 5.02 -1.18 -4.76
N VAL A 13 5.56 -1.27 -3.55
CA VAL A 13 6.86 -0.66 -3.21
C VAL A 13 7.95 -1.71 -3.18
N TYR A 14 7.67 -2.88 -2.60
CA TYR A 14 8.69 -3.88 -2.35
C TYR A 14 8.09 -5.29 -2.23
N ASP A 15 8.72 -6.29 -2.83
CA ASP A 15 8.36 -7.69 -2.64
C ASP A 15 9.19 -8.30 -1.50
N VAL A 16 8.51 -8.66 -0.42
CA VAL A 16 9.11 -9.32 0.75
C VAL A 16 9.30 -10.79 0.42
N THR A 17 10.53 -11.14 0.05
CA THR A 17 10.91 -12.51 -0.37
C THR A 17 11.49 -13.33 0.77
N GLY A 18 11.92 -12.68 1.86
CA GLY A 18 12.61 -13.31 2.99
C GLY A 18 14.11 -13.48 2.76
N SER A 19 14.67 -12.76 1.79
CA SER A 19 16.08 -12.90 1.39
C SER A 19 16.99 -11.88 2.07
N SER A 20 16.42 -10.81 2.62
CA SER A 20 17.15 -9.73 3.31
C SER A 20 16.78 -9.68 4.80
N MET A 21 17.68 -9.17 5.65
CA MET A 21 17.35 -8.92 7.07
C MET A 21 16.19 -7.93 7.24
N GLY A 22 16.00 -6.99 6.30
CA GLY A 22 14.85 -6.08 6.30
C GLY A 22 13.51 -6.80 6.10
N ASP A 23 13.53 -7.91 5.36
CA ASP A 23 12.35 -8.74 5.10
C ASP A 23 11.87 -9.44 6.36
N VAL A 24 12.78 -9.78 7.28
CA VAL A 24 12.42 -10.47 8.53
C VAL A 24 11.45 -9.62 9.35
N THR A 25 11.71 -8.33 9.48
CA THR A 25 10.80 -7.40 10.16
C THR A 25 9.43 -7.33 9.49
N HIS A 26 9.39 -7.30 8.14
CA HIS A 26 8.13 -7.29 7.40
C HIS A 26 7.37 -8.62 7.51
N MET A 27 8.09 -9.74 7.49
CA MET A 27 7.53 -11.08 7.66
C MET A 27 6.95 -11.29 9.08
N LEU A 28 7.53 -10.67 10.11
CA LEU A 28 7.00 -10.77 11.47
C LEU A 28 5.68 -10.00 11.65
N VAL A 29 5.58 -8.78 11.09
CA VAL A 29 4.37 -7.96 11.21
C VAL A 29 3.22 -8.51 10.38
N TRP A 30 3.51 -9.12 9.23
CA TRP A 30 2.49 -9.59 8.27
C TRP A 30 2.36 -11.11 8.15
N GLY A 31 3.20 -11.89 8.84
CA GLY A 31 3.07 -13.34 8.94
C GLY A 31 3.63 -14.14 7.75
N GLY A 32 4.46 -13.55 6.89
CA GLY A 32 5.09 -14.27 5.78
C GLY A 32 5.50 -13.41 4.58
N ARG A 33 5.74 -14.07 3.44
CA ARG A 33 6.09 -13.42 2.16
C ARG A 33 4.88 -12.67 1.59
N GLY A 34 5.13 -11.51 1.00
CA GLY A 34 4.07 -10.69 0.41
C GLY A 34 4.60 -9.41 -0.23
N THR A 35 3.73 -8.70 -0.95
CA THR A 35 4.08 -7.41 -1.57
C THR A 35 3.72 -6.27 -0.61
N ARG A 36 4.73 -5.53 -0.15
CA ARG A 36 4.54 -4.24 0.53
C ARG A 36 3.94 -3.26 -0.46
N MET A 37 2.79 -2.71 -0.11
CA MET A 37 2.13 -1.67 -0.86
C MET A 37 1.98 -0.42 0.01
N ASP A 38 2.00 0.74 -0.64
CA ASP A 38 1.85 2.04 0.00
C ASP A 38 0.89 2.93 -0.79
N ALA A 39 0.26 3.89 -0.15
CA ALA A 39 -0.62 4.86 -0.79
C ALA A 39 -0.53 6.20 -0.10
N ASP A 40 -0.57 7.26 -0.88
CA ASP A 40 -0.72 8.60 -0.35
C ASP A 40 -2.16 8.80 0.15
N ILE A 41 -2.29 9.19 1.42
CA ILE A 41 -3.59 9.36 2.06
C ILE A 41 -4.39 10.51 1.43
N GLU A 42 -3.74 11.58 0.99
CA GLU A 42 -4.37 12.71 0.34
C GLU A 42 -4.90 12.31 -1.05
N GLU A 43 -4.10 11.58 -1.84
CA GLU A 43 -4.55 11.03 -3.14
C GLU A 43 -5.79 10.11 -2.95
N LEU A 44 -5.79 9.27 -1.91
CA LEU A 44 -6.93 8.41 -1.59
C LEU A 44 -8.17 9.22 -1.18
N MET A 45 -7.99 10.24 -0.34
CA MET A 45 -9.08 11.10 0.12
C MET A 45 -9.65 11.97 -1.01
N ILE A 46 -8.84 12.42 -1.96
CA ILE A 46 -9.31 13.12 -3.16
C ILE A 46 -10.10 12.17 -4.06
N LYS A 47 -9.59 10.95 -4.27
CA LYS A 47 -10.20 9.97 -5.17
C LYS A 47 -11.54 9.43 -4.65
N TRP A 48 -11.66 9.20 -3.34
CA TRP A 48 -12.83 8.54 -2.74
C TRP A 48 -13.65 9.46 -1.82
N GLY A 49 -13.09 10.57 -1.34
CA GLY A 49 -13.79 11.54 -0.51
C GLY A 49 -14.55 12.54 -1.34
N ALA A 50 -15.88 12.46 -1.32
CA ALA A 50 -16.77 13.43 -1.98
C ALA A 50 -16.57 14.88 -1.51
N LYS A 51 -15.97 15.08 -0.32
CA LYS A 51 -15.76 16.40 0.31
C LYS A 51 -14.54 17.19 -0.20
N PHE A 52 -13.54 16.54 -0.80
CA PHE A 52 -12.34 17.22 -1.30
C PHE A 52 -12.46 17.62 -2.78
N LYS A 53 -13.63 17.38 -3.38
CA LYS A 53 -13.84 17.59 -4.82
C LYS A 53 -13.93 19.05 -5.25
N ASN A 54 -13.94 20.03 -4.35
CA ASN A 54 -13.76 21.45 -4.64
C ASN A 54 -13.62 22.27 -3.35
N SER A 55 -12.48 22.90 -3.16
CA SER A 55 -12.42 24.24 -2.55
C SER A 55 -11.32 25.04 -3.25
N THR A 56 -11.70 25.59 -4.40
CA THR A 56 -11.05 26.68 -5.15
C THR A 56 -9.73 26.39 -5.85
#